data_AF-A0A1W9X4J1-F1
#
_entry.id   AF-A0A1W9X4J1-F1
#
_cell.length_a   1.000
_cell.length_b   1.000
_cell.length_c   1.000
_cell.angle_alpha   90.00
_cell.angle_beta   90.00
_cell.angle_gamma   90.00
#
_symmetry.space_group_name_H-M   'P 1'
#
loop_
_entity.id
_entity.type
_entity.pdbx_description
1 polymer ?
#
loop_
_entity_poly.entity_id
_entity_poly.type
_entity_poly.pdbx_seq_one_letter_code
_entity_poly.pdbx_strand_id
1 'polypeptide(L)'
;MSDGLQGDEFTAATCYKSRSGQMFFGGTNGFNAFYPNEVRDKSYIPPVLITDFQIFSQSVRPGAESVLTAPITETERIRLSNSHDVFSFEFASLHYASPGKNQYAYMMEGFDKDWIHSGTRRFATYTNLDPGEYVFRARGSNSDGIWNEAGTALRLTILPAWWETPWFRAMLLLLGVSGVFGAFRWRIRAVHRQNQQLEVLVNERTGALRKSERNLSRAYAIAGLGSFHHNLLTQDFIWSRELCQIAWLGNREQKLSLDEVRELVHPDDFIRIKEAFRKAEKDGGYAALDIRLTRPDGEMRYIHEQFEVISDENGKATEIFGTVQDISTRKQAEQELRQAKEAAEVANQAKSTFLANEP
;
A
#
# COMPACT_ATOMS: atom_id res chain seq x y z
N MET A 1 54.75 -51.67 11.77
CA MET A 1 55.94 -51.99 12.60
C MET A 1 56.56 -50.72 13.12
N SER A 2 56.60 -50.56 14.44
CA SER A 2 57.04 -49.29 15.07
C SER A 2 57.87 -49.48 16.34
N ASP A 3 58.06 -50.73 16.80
CA ASP A 3 58.63 -51.01 18.11
C ASP A 3 60.04 -51.65 18.01
N GLY A 4 60.66 -51.59 16.82
CA GLY A 4 62.03 -52.07 16.58
C GLY A 4 62.21 -53.56 16.30
N LEU A 5 61.11 -54.32 16.11
CA LEU A 5 61.14 -55.75 15.80
C LEU A 5 61.48 -56.03 14.33
N GLN A 6 62.10 -57.19 14.06
CA GLN A 6 62.50 -57.65 12.72
C GLN A 6 61.29 -57.98 11.82
N GLY A 7 60.17 -58.37 12.42
CA GLY A 7 58.97 -58.83 11.74
C GLY A 7 57.86 -59.15 12.75
N ASP A 8 56.62 -59.26 12.26
CA ASP A 8 55.48 -59.70 13.08
C ASP A 8 55.49 -61.24 13.22
N GLU A 9 56.14 -61.93 12.27
CA GLU A 9 56.33 -63.37 12.27
C GLU A 9 57.72 -63.75 12.80
N PHE A 10 57.72 -64.64 13.80
CA PHE A 10 58.91 -65.29 14.33
C PHE A 10 58.90 -66.76 13.95
N THR A 11 60.08 -67.32 13.67
CA THR A 11 60.20 -68.73 13.31
C THR A 11 60.08 -69.60 14.56
N ALA A 12 59.35 -70.71 14.46
CA ALA A 12 59.20 -71.63 15.58
C ALA A 12 60.56 -72.18 16.01
N ALA A 13 60.78 -72.27 17.33
CA ALA A 13 62.00 -72.78 17.95
C ALA A 13 63.30 -71.98 17.69
N THR A 14 63.22 -70.76 17.14
CA THR A 14 64.40 -69.87 16.98
C THR A 14 64.47 -68.86 18.13
N CYS A 15 64.68 -69.33 19.35
CA CYS A 15 64.94 -68.48 20.51
C CYS A 15 66.17 -68.96 21.30
N TYR A 16 66.94 -68.02 21.83
CA TYR A 16 68.12 -68.33 22.64
C TYR A 16 68.33 -67.28 23.73
N LYS A 17 68.74 -67.71 24.93
CA LYS A 17 69.15 -66.83 26.04
C LYS A 17 70.62 -67.06 26.34
N SER A 18 71.42 -66.01 26.19
CA SER A 18 72.85 -66.05 26.51
C SER A 18 73.10 -66.11 28.02
N ARG A 19 74.33 -66.49 28.42
CA ARG A 19 74.76 -66.50 29.83
C ARG A 19 74.72 -65.13 30.50
N SER A 20 74.86 -64.04 29.73
CA SER A 20 74.74 -62.67 30.24
C SER A 20 73.28 -62.21 30.42
N GLY A 21 72.31 -63.03 30.02
CA GLY A 21 70.88 -62.72 30.15
C GLY A 21 70.24 -62.10 28.91
N GLN A 22 71.02 -61.80 27.86
CA GLN A 22 70.50 -61.31 26.57
C GLN A 22 69.66 -62.39 25.88
N MET A 23 68.49 -62.01 25.39
CA MET A 23 67.58 -62.88 24.63
C MET A 23 67.66 -62.59 23.14
N PHE A 24 67.59 -63.64 22.33
CA PHE A 24 67.63 -63.61 20.87
C PHE A 24 66.39 -64.31 20.32
N PHE A 25 65.73 -63.70 19.34
CA PHE A 25 64.54 -64.24 18.67
C PHE A 25 64.69 -64.09 17.15
N GLY A 26 64.72 -65.22 16.44
CA GLY A 26 64.84 -65.28 14.98
C GLY A 26 63.50 -65.26 14.26
N GLY A 27 63.50 -64.73 13.03
CA GLY A 27 62.36 -64.74 12.13
C GLY A 27 62.77 -64.59 10.67
N THR A 28 61.81 -64.28 9.82
CA THR A 28 61.98 -64.27 8.36
C THR A 28 62.88 -63.14 7.86
N ASN A 29 63.07 -62.07 8.65
CA ASN A 29 63.89 -60.90 8.32
C ASN A 29 65.09 -60.73 9.26
N GLY A 30 65.60 -61.83 9.84
CA GLY A 30 66.78 -61.83 10.70
C GLY A 30 66.46 -62.18 12.14
N PHE A 31 67.02 -61.44 13.11
CA PHE A 31 66.77 -61.68 14.53
C PHE A 31 66.76 -60.38 15.34
N ASN A 32 65.99 -60.36 16.43
CA ASN A 32 66.09 -59.34 17.47
C ASN A 32 66.94 -59.85 18.64
N ALA A 33 67.72 -58.97 19.25
CA ALA A 33 68.45 -59.24 20.48
C ALA A 33 68.25 -58.12 21.49
N PHE A 34 67.85 -58.45 22.72
CA PHE A 34 67.63 -57.45 23.77
C PHE A 34 67.82 -58.04 25.18
N TYR A 35 68.03 -57.16 26.15
CA TYR A 35 68.06 -57.49 27.58
C TYR A 35 66.69 -57.19 28.21
N PRO A 36 65.92 -58.19 28.69
CA PRO A 36 64.58 -57.96 29.21
C PRO A 36 64.51 -56.97 30.38
N ASN A 37 65.55 -56.92 31.20
CA ASN A 37 65.68 -56.02 32.36
C ASN A 37 66.11 -54.59 31.98
N GLU A 38 66.56 -54.36 30.75
CA GLU A 38 66.91 -53.03 30.24
C GLU A 38 65.79 -52.40 29.40
N VAL A 39 64.79 -53.19 29.00
CA VAL A 39 63.56 -52.67 28.40
C VAL A 39 62.82 -51.87 29.47
N ARG A 40 62.76 -50.55 29.28
CA ARG A 40 62.06 -49.63 30.17
C ARG A 40 60.87 -49.04 29.43
N ASP A 41 59.69 -49.17 30.00
CA ASP A 41 58.54 -48.37 29.62
C ASP A 41 58.80 -46.92 30.05
N LYS A 42 59.27 -46.09 29.13
CA LYS A 42 59.38 -44.65 29.36
C LYS A 42 58.04 -44.00 29.10
N SER A 43 57.23 -43.87 30.15
CA SER A 43 56.01 -43.04 30.12
C SER A 43 56.38 -41.58 29.91
N TYR A 44 56.32 -41.13 28.66
CA TYR A 44 56.48 -39.73 28.28
C TYR A 44 55.10 -39.15 27.95
N ILE A 45 54.74 -38.03 28.58
CA ILE A 45 53.54 -37.27 28.26
C ILE A 45 53.95 -36.18 27.25
N PRO A 46 53.66 -36.35 25.95
CA PRO A 46 54.05 -35.39 24.94
C PRO A 46 53.22 -34.10 25.04
N PRO A 47 53.82 -32.91 24.82
CA PRO A 47 53.04 -31.70 24.58
C PRO A 47 52.23 -31.84 23.29
N VAL A 48 51.03 -31.27 23.30
CA VAL A 48 50.16 -31.16 22.14
C VAL A 48 50.23 -29.72 21.66
N LEU A 49 50.48 -29.51 20.37
CA LEU A 49 50.55 -28.18 19.78
C LEU A 49 49.57 -28.07 18.62
N ILE A 50 49.03 -26.87 18.41
CA ILE A 50 48.31 -26.53 17.18
C ILE A 50 49.37 -26.19 16.13
N THR A 51 49.42 -26.99 15.06
CA THR A 51 50.47 -26.93 14.05
C THR A 51 50.06 -26.17 12.81
N ASP A 52 48.77 -26.11 12.49
CA ASP A 52 48.25 -25.33 11.37
C ASP A 52 46.86 -24.77 11.68
N PHE A 53 46.54 -23.65 11.05
CA PHE A 53 45.22 -23.06 11.06
C PHE A 53 44.82 -22.72 9.62
N GLN A 54 43.68 -23.24 9.19
CA GLN A 54 43.21 -23.15 7.82
C GLN A 54 41.89 -22.41 7.76
N ILE A 55 41.73 -21.53 6.79
CA ILE A 55 40.44 -20.93 6.42
C ILE A 55 40.14 -21.39 4.99
N PHE A 56 38.93 -21.90 4.73
CA PHE A 56 38.56 -22.49 3.43
C PHE A 56 39.58 -23.53 2.92
N SER A 57 40.08 -24.37 3.84
CA SER A 57 41.11 -25.40 3.58
C SER A 57 42.45 -24.87 3.07
N GLN A 58 42.75 -23.58 3.30
CA GLN A 58 44.04 -22.96 2.98
C GLN A 58 44.74 -22.52 4.26
N SER A 59 45.99 -22.95 4.44
CA SER A 59 46.82 -22.59 5.60
C SER A 59 47.04 -21.09 5.66
N VAL A 60 46.72 -20.51 6.81
CA VAL A 60 46.91 -19.09 7.07
C VAL A 60 48.34 -18.84 7.50
N ARG A 61 49.02 -17.91 6.84
CA ARG A 61 50.38 -17.49 7.20
C ARG A 61 50.37 -16.20 8.02
N PRO A 62 51.32 -15.98 8.94
CA PRO A 62 51.43 -14.74 9.68
C PRO A 62 51.71 -13.55 8.74
N GLY A 63 51.07 -12.40 8.98
CA GLY A 63 51.28 -11.19 8.17
C GLY A 63 50.43 -10.01 8.62
N ALA A 64 50.74 -8.81 8.12
CA ALA A 64 50.06 -7.57 8.52
C ALA A 64 48.56 -7.54 8.16
N GLU A 65 48.17 -8.20 7.05
CA GLU A 65 46.78 -8.32 6.59
C GLU A 65 46.17 -9.69 6.88
N SER A 66 46.87 -10.53 7.64
CA SER A 66 46.42 -11.87 7.99
C SER A 66 45.70 -11.88 9.34
N VAL A 67 44.85 -12.90 9.56
CA VAL A 67 44.24 -13.15 10.88
C VAL A 67 45.29 -13.61 11.91
N LEU A 68 46.46 -14.06 11.46
CA LEU A 68 47.60 -14.43 12.29
C LEU A 68 48.67 -13.34 12.25
N THR A 69 49.07 -12.86 13.43
CA THR A 69 50.19 -11.91 13.57
C THR A 69 51.52 -12.59 13.88
N ALA A 70 51.46 -13.80 14.45
CA ALA A 70 52.59 -14.67 14.76
C ALA A 70 52.27 -16.11 14.28
N PRO A 71 53.25 -17.02 14.24
CA PRO A 71 53.00 -18.43 13.95
C PRO A 71 51.89 -19.01 14.84
N ILE A 72 51.11 -19.94 14.31
CA ILE A 72 49.96 -20.53 15.03
C ILE A 72 50.38 -21.19 16.36
N THR A 73 51.59 -21.73 16.43
CA THR A 73 52.17 -22.36 17.62
C THR A 73 52.38 -21.39 18.79
N GLU A 74 52.53 -20.09 18.51
CA GLU A 74 52.74 -19.03 19.52
C GLU A 74 51.51 -18.12 19.68
N THR A 75 50.46 -18.36 18.90
CA THR A 75 49.27 -17.51 18.90
C THR A 75 48.33 -17.94 20.03
N GLU A 76 47.96 -17.01 20.91
CA GLU A 76 46.99 -17.29 21.99
C GLU A 76 45.54 -16.95 21.62
N ARG A 77 45.36 -16.02 20.67
CA ARG A 77 44.03 -15.54 20.25
C ARG A 77 43.98 -15.26 18.74
N ILE A 78 42.92 -15.73 18.10
CA ILE A 78 42.56 -15.40 16.72
C ILE A 78 41.25 -14.62 16.71
N ARG A 79 41.17 -13.60 15.86
CA ARG A 79 39.92 -12.88 15.57
C ARG A 79 39.50 -13.15 14.14
N LEU A 80 38.30 -13.67 13.95
CA LEU A 80 37.71 -13.92 12.64
C LEU A 80 36.56 -12.93 12.40
N SER A 81 36.46 -12.41 11.18
CA SER A 81 35.23 -11.78 10.69
C SER A 81 34.18 -12.84 10.35
N ASN A 82 32.91 -12.42 10.32
CA ASN A 82 31.78 -13.25 9.88
C ASN A 82 31.94 -13.84 8.46
N SER A 83 32.86 -13.30 7.63
CA SER A 83 33.19 -13.86 6.31
C SER A 83 34.03 -15.14 6.34
N HIS A 84 34.60 -15.51 7.48
CA HIS A 84 35.37 -16.75 7.66
C HIS A 84 34.49 -17.83 8.29
N ASP A 85 33.52 -18.30 7.52
CA ASP A 85 32.52 -19.27 7.97
C ASP A 85 33.03 -20.71 8.00
N VAL A 86 34.14 -21.04 7.32
CA VAL A 86 34.75 -22.38 7.37
C VAL A 86 36.24 -22.30 7.75
N PHE A 87 36.60 -22.91 8.87
CA PHE A 87 37.98 -22.98 9.35
C PHE A 87 38.31 -24.30 10.03
N SER A 88 39.60 -24.65 10.01
CA SER A 88 40.11 -25.90 10.57
C SER A 88 41.37 -25.68 11.40
N PHE A 89 41.52 -26.48 12.45
CA PHE A 89 42.73 -26.58 13.26
C PHE A 89 43.41 -27.91 12.98
N GLU A 90 44.71 -27.89 12.70
CA GLU A 90 45.55 -29.09 12.79
C GLU A 90 46.37 -29.05 14.08
N PHE A 91 46.51 -30.20 14.72
CA PHE A 91 47.22 -30.35 15.98
C PHE A 91 48.05 -31.63 15.99
N ALA A 92 49.13 -31.66 16.76
CA ALA A 92 49.98 -32.83 16.85
C ALA A 92 50.52 -33.03 18.27
N SER A 93 50.60 -34.30 18.66
CA SER A 93 51.29 -34.75 19.86
C SER A 93 52.76 -34.96 19.49
N LEU A 94 53.70 -34.31 20.18
CA LEU A 94 55.14 -34.33 19.85
C LEU A 94 55.85 -35.65 20.25
N HIS A 95 55.20 -36.79 20.01
CA HIS A 95 55.77 -38.12 20.19
C HIS A 95 56.02 -38.81 18.84
N TYR A 96 57.31 -38.92 18.48
CA TYR A 96 57.75 -39.34 17.13
C TYR A 96 58.02 -40.83 16.96
N ALA A 97 58.08 -41.62 18.04
CA ALA A 97 58.45 -43.03 17.96
C ALA A 97 57.42 -43.87 17.18
N SER A 98 56.13 -43.57 17.38
CA SER A 98 55.01 -44.30 16.77
C SER A 98 53.82 -43.35 16.51
N PRO A 99 53.95 -42.33 15.64
CA PRO A 99 52.96 -41.26 15.50
C PRO A 99 51.58 -41.75 15.05
N GLY A 100 51.52 -42.85 14.30
CA GLY A 100 50.28 -43.48 13.86
C GLY A 100 49.48 -44.19 14.95
N LYS A 101 50.04 -44.36 16.16
CA LYS A 101 49.34 -44.93 17.33
C LYS A 101 48.76 -43.85 18.26
N ASN A 102 49.20 -42.59 18.12
CA ASN A 102 48.74 -41.48 18.96
C ASN A 102 47.23 -41.25 18.75
N GLN A 103 46.50 -41.11 19.85
CA GLN A 103 45.08 -40.77 19.86
C GLN A 103 44.88 -39.29 20.15
N TYR A 104 43.81 -38.71 19.65
CA TYR A 104 43.48 -37.30 19.82
C TYR A 104 42.02 -37.09 20.21
N ALA A 105 41.79 -36.01 20.93
CA ALA A 105 40.47 -35.50 21.22
C ALA A 105 40.48 -33.96 21.21
N TYR A 106 39.40 -33.36 20.77
CA TYR A 106 39.27 -31.91 20.69
C TYR A 106 37.87 -31.44 21.11
N MET A 107 37.74 -30.15 21.39
CA MET A 107 36.47 -29.52 21.77
C MET A 107 36.53 -28.02 21.51
N MET A 108 35.43 -27.42 21.06
CA MET A 108 35.22 -25.98 21.03
C MET A 108 34.33 -25.56 22.19
N GLU A 109 34.92 -25.00 23.24
CA GLU A 109 34.15 -24.44 24.36
C GLU A 109 33.25 -23.31 23.86
N GLY A 110 31.97 -23.37 24.24
CA GLY A 110 30.93 -22.47 23.74
C GLY A 110 30.14 -23.03 22.55
N PHE A 111 30.53 -24.17 21.98
CA PHE A 111 29.82 -24.85 20.89
C PHE A 111 29.63 -26.35 21.13
N ASP A 112 30.73 -27.08 21.35
CA ASP A 112 30.70 -28.51 21.63
C ASP A 112 30.27 -28.78 23.07
N LYS A 113 29.42 -29.79 23.29
CA LYS A 113 28.94 -30.18 24.64
C LYS A 113 29.96 -31.02 25.42
N ASP A 114 30.69 -31.88 24.72
CA ASP A 114 31.64 -32.85 25.26
C ASP A 114 32.86 -32.98 24.33
N TRP A 115 33.92 -33.64 24.81
CA TRP A 115 35.10 -33.94 24.01
C TRP A 115 34.79 -34.85 22.82
N ILE A 116 35.24 -34.46 21.63
CA ILE A 116 35.16 -35.25 20.40
C ILE A 116 36.44 -36.08 20.27
N HIS A 117 36.34 -37.40 20.38
CA HIS A 117 37.46 -38.32 20.18
C HIS A 117 37.66 -38.57 18.68
N SER A 118 38.82 -38.16 18.15
CA SER A 118 39.13 -38.21 16.72
C SER A 118 40.04 -39.37 16.30
N GLY A 119 40.35 -40.27 17.24
CA GLY A 119 41.25 -41.38 17.00
C GLY A 119 42.63 -40.87 16.60
N THR A 120 43.17 -41.32 15.47
CA THR A 120 44.44 -40.85 14.92
C THR A 120 44.31 -39.57 14.08
N ARG A 121 43.08 -39.08 13.84
CA ARG A 121 42.84 -37.87 13.03
C ARG A 121 43.28 -36.64 13.81
N ARG A 122 44.10 -35.83 13.15
CA ARG A 122 44.82 -34.70 13.75
C ARG A 122 44.29 -33.32 13.36
N PHE A 123 43.06 -33.27 12.86
CA PHE A 123 42.41 -32.02 12.45
C PHE A 123 40.94 -31.98 12.87
N ALA A 124 40.44 -30.76 13.08
CA ALA A 124 39.07 -30.43 13.41
C ALA A 124 38.59 -29.26 12.56
N THR A 125 37.41 -29.39 11.95
CA THR A 125 36.82 -28.35 11.10
C THR A 125 35.50 -27.88 11.71
N TYR A 126 35.33 -26.56 11.77
CA TYR A 126 34.11 -25.91 12.24
C TYR A 126 33.55 -25.03 11.13
N THR A 127 32.22 -24.99 11.07
CA THR A 127 31.48 -24.24 10.05
C THR A 127 30.38 -23.41 10.69
N ASN A 128 30.26 -22.15 10.25
CA ASN A 128 29.15 -21.25 10.56
C ASN A 128 28.87 -21.10 12.06
N LEU A 129 29.92 -20.89 12.86
CA LEU A 129 29.76 -20.56 14.27
C LEU A 129 29.24 -19.12 14.42
N ASP A 130 28.32 -18.93 15.38
CA ASP A 130 27.73 -17.63 15.68
C ASP A 130 28.77 -16.61 16.18
N PRO A 131 28.51 -15.30 16.06
CA PRO A 131 29.38 -14.28 16.64
C PRO A 131 29.50 -14.45 18.17
N GLY A 132 30.72 -14.53 18.67
CA GLY A 132 30.97 -14.84 20.08
C GLY A 132 32.44 -15.09 20.41
N GLU A 133 32.66 -15.49 21.66
CA GLU A 133 33.98 -15.88 22.18
C GLU A 133 33.98 -17.39 22.43
N TYR A 134 34.98 -18.07 21.87
CA TYR A 134 35.14 -19.52 21.94
C TYR A 134 36.56 -19.88 22.36
N VAL A 135 36.75 -21.11 22.85
CA VAL A 135 38.09 -21.65 23.12
C VAL A 135 38.21 -23.03 22.48
N PHE A 136 39.07 -23.13 21.49
CA PHE A 136 39.44 -24.42 20.91
C PHE A 136 40.42 -25.13 21.85
N ARG A 137 40.12 -26.38 22.20
CA ARG A 137 40.99 -27.25 22.98
C ARG A 137 41.32 -28.51 22.21
N ALA A 138 42.58 -28.94 22.32
CA ALA A 138 43.02 -30.23 21.81
C ALA A 138 43.90 -30.94 22.84
N ARG A 139 43.69 -32.25 22.99
CA ARG A 139 44.52 -33.14 23.80
C ARG A 139 44.88 -34.38 22.99
N GLY A 140 45.92 -35.06 23.40
CA GLY A 140 46.43 -36.22 22.67
C GLY A 140 47.19 -37.18 23.57
N SER A 141 47.31 -38.41 23.11
CA SER A 141 48.07 -39.46 23.77
C SER A 141 49.41 -39.70 23.11
N ASN A 142 50.28 -40.41 23.82
CA ASN A 142 51.41 -41.11 23.22
C ASN A 142 50.96 -42.46 22.62
N SER A 143 51.92 -43.25 22.13
CA SER A 143 51.67 -44.58 21.55
C SER A 143 51.20 -45.63 22.55
N ASP A 144 51.40 -45.36 23.84
CA ASP A 144 51.12 -46.28 24.95
C ASP A 144 49.75 -45.97 25.60
N GLY A 145 49.00 -45.02 25.02
CA GLY A 145 47.66 -44.64 25.47
C GLY A 145 47.66 -43.65 26.64
N ILE A 146 48.80 -43.07 27.01
CA ILE A 146 48.90 -42.07 28.08
C ILE A 146 48.51 -40.70 27.52
N TRP A 147 47.46 -40.09 28.08
CA TRP A 147 46.91 -38.81 27.64
C TRP A 147 47.56 -37.61 28.32
N ASN A 148 47.81 -36.56 27.55
CA ASN A 148 48.09 -35.23 28.07
C ASN A 148 46.79 -34.48 28.33
N GLU A 149 46.32 -34.50 29.58
CA GLU A 149 45.06 -33.84 29.99
C GLU A 149 45.17 -32.31 30.04
N ALA A 150 46.38 -31.74 30.16
CA ALA A 150 46.55 -30.30 30.11
C ALA A 150 46.26 -29.76 28.69
N GLY A 151 46.62 -30.54 27.67
CA GLY A 151 46.35 -30.24 26.26
C GLY A 151 46.91 -28.89 25.80
N THR A 152 46.31 -28.34 24.75
CA THR A 152 46.52 -26.98 24.25
C THR A 152 45.19 -26.27 24.08
N ALA A 153 45.20 -24.95 24.23
CA ALA A 153 44.02 -24.11 24.11
C ALA A 153 44.31 -22.86 23.28
N LEU A 154 43.34 -22.44 22.46
CA LEU A 154 43.42 -21.25 21.62
C LEU A 154 42.10 -20.49 21.68
N ARG A 155 42.17 -19.18 21.98
CA ARG A 155 40.98 -18.33 22.05
C ARG A 155 40.58 -17.88 20.66
N LEU A 156 39.29 -18.00 20.33
CA LEU A 156 38.73 -17.63 19.05
C LEU A 156 37.59 -16.63 19.25
N THR A 157 37.72 -15.45 18.67
CA THR A 157 36.66 -14.44 18.68
C THR A 157 36.07 -14.30 17.28
N ILE A 158 34.77 -14.52 17.14
CA ILE A 158 34.04 -14.32 15.88
C ILE A 158 33.30 -12.99 15.95
N LEU A 159 33.69 -12.04 15.10
CA LEU A 159 33.11 -10.71 15.05
C LEU A 159 31.74 -10.73 14.35
N PRO A 160 30.73 -10.01 14.86
CA PRO A 160 29.43 -9.90 14.20
C PRO A 160 29.56 -9.18 12.86
N ALA A 161 28.66 -9.49 11.94
CA ALA A 161 28.60 -8.79 10.67
C ALA A 161 28.27 -7.31 10.86
N TRP A 162 28.77 -6.45 9.97
CA TRP A 162 28.61 -4.99 10.10
C TRP A 162 27.13 -4.55 10.07
N TRP A 163 26.25 -5.28 9.37
CA TRP A 163 24.80 -5.02 9.35
C TRP A 163 24.07 -5.45 10.63
N GLU A 164 24.70 -6.26 11.50
CA GLU A 164 24.11 -6.66 12.78
C GLU A 164 24.39 -5.64 13.89
N THR A 165 25.22 -4.63 13.61
CA THR A 165 25.57 -3.59 14.56
C THR A 165 24.38 -2.67 14.89
N PRO A 166 24.30 -2.15 16.13
CA PRO A 166 23.19 -1.27 16.54
C PRO A 166 23.06 0.00 15.69
N TRP A 167 24.19 0.58 15.25
CA TRP A 167 24.16 1.81 14.45
C TRP A 167 23.53 1.58 13.06
N PHE A 168 23.79 0.42 12.43
CA PHE A 168 23.21 0.10 11.13
C PHE A 168 21.69 -0.13 11.24
N ARG A 169 21.25 -0.82 12.31
CA ARG A 169 19.83 -0.98 12.62
C ARG A 169 19.15 0.37 12.86
N ALA A 170 19.80 1.29 13.58
CA ALA A 170 19.29 2.65 13.78
C ALA A 170 19.17 3.43 12.46
N MET A 171 20.15 3.29 11.56
CA MET A 171 20.12 3.90 10.23
C MET A 171 18.95 3.37 9.37
N LEU A 172 18.71 2.06 9.38
CA LEU A 172 17.55 1.45 8.71
C LEU A 172 16.22 1.96 9.27
N LEU A 173 16.10 2.09 10.59
CA LEU A 173 14.92 2.65 11.25
C LEU A 173 14.70 4.10 10.81
N LEU A 174 15.75 4.92 10.83
CA LEU A 174 15.70 6.32 10.40
C LEU A 174 15.26 6.45 8.93
N LEU A 175 15.79 5.60 8.05
CA LEU A 175 15.39 5.56 6.64
C LEU A 175 13.91 5.21 6.49
N GLY A 176 13.41 4.24 7.26
CA GLY A 176 11.99 3.89 7.31
C GLY A 176 11.11 5.06 7.78
N VAL A 177 11.48 5.72 8.88
CA VAL A 177 10.77 6.90 9.42
C VAL A 177 10.78 8.06 8.42
N SER A 178 11.93 8.32 7.78
CA SER A 178 12.06 9.34 6.74
C SER A 178 11.19 9.03 5.52
N GLY A 179 11.11 7.75 5.12
CA GLY A 179 10.24 7.30 4.04
C GLY A 179 8.76 7.54 4.34
N VAL A 180 8.29 7.14 5.53
CA VAL A 180 6.92 7.39 6.00
C VAL A 180 6.63 8.89 6.07
N PHE A 181 7.55 9.67 6.63
CA PHE A 181 7.43 11.13 6.71
C PHE A 181 7.37 11.78 5.32
N GLY A 182 8.20 11.32 4.38
CA GLY A 182 8.20 11.74 2.98
C GLY A 182 6.87 11.43 2.28
N ALA A 183 6.35 10.21 2.46
CA ALA A 183 5.05 9.81 1.91
C ALA A 183 3.89 10.64 2.50
N PHE A 184 3.91 10.90 3.81
CA PHE A 184 2.94 11.77 4.48
C PHE A 184 2.99 13.21 3.94
N ARG A 185 4.20 13.78 3.80
CA ARG A 185 4.43 15.10 3.20
C ARG A 185 3.94 15.16 1.75
N TRP A 186 4.20 14.12 0.96
CA TRP A 186 3.73 14.02 -0.42
C TRP A 186 2.20 13.94 -0.48
N ARG A 187 1.57 13.12 0.38
CA ARG A 187 0.11 13.00 0.46
C ARG A 187 -0.56 14.32 0.80
N ILE A 188 -0.05 15.06 1.80
CA ILE A 188 -0.60 16.38 2.16
C ILE A 188 -0.51 17.35 0.98
N ARG A 189 0.63 17.40 0.29
CA ARG A 189 0.81 18.26 -0.89
C ARG A 189 -0.13 17.86 -2.02
N ALA A 190 -0.35 16.56 -2.24
CA ALA A 190 -1.29 16.07 -3.24
C ALA A 190 -2.74 16.47 -2.92
N VAL A 191 -3.15 16.33 -1.67
CA VAL A 191 -4.50 16.73 -1.22
C VAL A 191 -4.69 18.24 -1.36
N HIS A 192 -3.70 19.07 -1.01
CA HIS A 192 -3.79 20.52 -1.18
C HIS A 192 -3.97 20.92 -2.66
N ARG A 193 -3.28 20.25 -3.58
CA ARG A 193 -3.45 20.48 -5.03
C ARG A 193 -4.85 20.11 -5.51
N GLN A 194 -5.41 19.01 -5.03
CA GLN A 194 -6.79 18.60 -5.37
C GLN A 194 -7.82 19.62 -4.85
N ASN A 195 -7.66 20.08 -3.61
CA ASN A 195 -8.57 21.08 -3.04
C ASN A 195 -8.55 22.40 -3.82
N GLN A 196 -7.37 22.87 -4.25
CA GLN A 196 -7.26 24.07 -5.08
C GLN A 196 -7.94 23.91 -6.44
N GLN A 197 -7.76 22.77 -7.11
CA GLN A 197 -8.43 22.49 -8.38
C GLN A 197 -9.95 22.41 -8.21
N LEU A 198 -10.40 21.78 -7.12
CA LEU A 198 -11.81 21.67 -6.81
C LEU A 198 -12.42 23.05 -6.53
N GLU A 199 -11.74 23.91 -5.80
CA GLU A 199 -12.19 25.27 -5.51
C GLU A 199 -12.32 26.11 -6.79
N VAL A 200 -11.32 26.04 -7.69
CA VAL A 200 -11.39 26.70 -9.01
C VAL A 200 -12.57 26.17 -9.81
N LEU A 201 -12.74 24.85 -9.91
CA LEU A 201 -13.83 24.24 -10.67
C LEU A 201 -15.21 24.58 -10.09
N VAL A 202 -15.37 24.57 -8.77
CA VAL A 202 -16.60 24.96 -8.08
C VAL A 202 -16.90 26.43 -8.37
N ASN A 203 -15.89 27.31 -8.30
CA ASN A 203 -16.09 28.72 -8.59
C ASN A 203 -16.43 28.98 -10.08
N GLU A 204 -15.80 28.26 -11.01
CA GLU A 204 -16.15 28.32 -12.43
C GLU A 204 -17.57 27.82 -12.70
N ARG A 205 -17.98 26.68 -12.13
CA ARG A 205 -19.32 26.12 -12.31
C ARG A 205 -20.40 26.98 -11.67
N THR A 206 -20.19 27.46 -10.45
CA THR A 206 -21.12 28.36 -9.77
C THR A 206 -21.22 29.72 -10.48
N GLY A 207 -20.09 30.24 -10.98
CA GLY A 207 -20.07 31.44 -11.81
C GLY A 207 -20.83 31.27 -13.14
N ALA A 208 -20.61 30.16 -13.84
CA ALA A 208 -21.31 29.84 -15.07
C ALA A 208 -22.81 29.63 -14.86
N LEU A 209 -23.20 28.95 -13.76
CA LEU A 209 -24.61 28.73 -13.40
C LEU A 209 -25.31 30.06 -13.12
N ARG A 210 -24.74 30.90 -12.24
CA ARG A 210 -25.27 32.26 -11.97
C ARG A 210 -25.39 33.10 -13.22
N LYS A 211 -24.42 32.99 -14.15
CA LYS A 211 -24.48 33.70 -15.44
C LYS A 211 -25.63 33.19 -16.30
N SER A 212 -25.84 31.87 -16.37
CA SER A 212 -26.95 31.25 -17.09
C SER A 212 -28.30 31.65 -16.52
N GLU A 213 -28.47 31.53 -15.19
CA GLU A 213 -29.69 31.96 -14.48
C GLU A 213 -30.00 33.44 -14.73
N ARG A 214 -28.99 34.32 -14.63
CA ARG A 214 -29.16 35.75 -14.91
C ARG A 214 -29.52 36.02 -16.37
N ASN A 215 -28.95 35.27 -17.31
CA ASN A 215 -29.27 35.40 -18.73
C ASN A 215 -30.70 34.95 -19.03
N LEU A 216 -31.17 33.84 -18.42
CA LEU A 216 -32.54 33.38 -18.53
C LEU A 216 -33.52 34.40 -17.96
N SER A 217 -33.28 34.89 -16.75
CA SER A 217 -34.10 35.94 -16.14
C SER A 217 -34.16 37.21 -17.01
N ARG A 218 -33.04 37.61 -17.63
CA ARG A 218 -33.01 38.73 -18.59
C ARG A 218 -33.82 38.43 -19.86
N ALA A 219 -33.73 37.22 -20.40
CA ALA A 219 -34.47 36.83 -21.60
C ALA A 219 -35.98 36.86 -21.34
N TYR A 220 -36.45 36.33 -20.21
CA TYR A 220 -37.85 36.41 -19.79
C TYR A 220 -38.33 37.86 -19.61
N ALA A 221 -37.52 38.69 -18.95
CA ALA A 221 -37.85 40.11 -18.77
C ALA A 221 -37.94 40.89 -20.09
N ILE A 222 -37.01 40.66 -21.03
CA ILE A 222 -37.03 41.29 -22.36
C ILE A 222 -38.25 40.83 -23.17
N ALA A 223 -38.61 39.55 -23.07
CA ALA A 223 -39.78 39.00 -23.74
C ALA A 223 -41.11 39.42 -23.09
N GLY A 224 -41.08 40.08 -21.92
CA GLY A 224 -42.28 40.43 -21.16
C GLY A 224 -43.04 39.20 -20.65
N LEU A 225 -42.35 38.08 -20.48
CA LEU A 225 -42.93 36.82 -20.02
C LEU A 225 -42.77 36.70 -18.51
N GLY A 226 -43.91 36.58 -17.82
CA GLY A 226 -43.95 36.05 -16.47
C GLY A 226 -43.76 34.54 -16.49
N SER A 227 -43.17 33.96 -15.45
CA SER A 227 -43.24 32.53 -15.15
C SER A 227 -43.88 32.28 -13.79
N PHE A 228 -44.44 31.09 -13.63
CA PHE A 228 -44.86 30.56 -12.34
C PHE A 228 -44.36 29.12 -12.16
N HIS A 229 -44.17 28.74 -10.91
CA HIS A 229 -43.97 27.36 -10.50
C HIS A 229 -45.03 27.04 -9.45
N HIS A 230 -45.74 25.94 -9.62
CA HIS A 230 -46.78 25.47 -8.71
C HIS A 230 -46.39 24.11 -8.17
N ASN A 231 -46.15 24.04 -6.86
CA ASN A 231 -45.90 22.78 -6.19
C ASN A 231 -47.24 22.11 -5.86
N LEU A 232 -47.54 20.96 -6.48
CA LEU A 232 -48.83 20.30 -6.32
C LEU A 232 -48.98 19.59 -4.96
N LEU A 233 -47.87 19.36 -4.23
CA LEU A 233 -47.91 18.78 -2.89
C LEU A 233 -48.25 19.83 -1.83
N THR A 234 -47.62 21.01 -1.90
CA THR A 234 -47.85 22.09 -0.93
C THR A 234 -48.95 23.06 -1.35
N GLN A 235 -49.39 23.02 -2.62
CA GLN A 235 -50.34 23.96 -3.24
C GLN A 235 -49.85 25.41 -3.26
N ASP A 236 -48.53 25.60 -3.19
CA ASP A 236 -47.90 26.92 -3.26
C ASP A 236 -47.49 27.26 -4.69
N PHE A 237 -47.62 28.54 -5.03
CA PHE A 237 -47.14 29.14 -6.26
C PHE A 237 -45.94 30.03 -5.98
N ILE A 238 -44.95 30.00 -6.86
CA ILE A 238 -43.86 30.98 -6.93
C ILE A 238 -44.03 31.71 -8.24
N TRP A 239 -44.38 32.99 -8.17
CA TRP A 239 -44.56 33.85 -9.34
C TRP A 239 -43.33 34.73 -9.51
N SER A 240 -42.75 34.69 -10.71
CA SER A 240 -41.67 35.59 -11.12
C SER A 240 -42.04 37.06 -10.94
N ARG A 241 -41.02 37.91 -10.84
CA ARG A 241 -41.19 39.37 -10.81
C ARG A 241 -42.09 39.86 -11.94
N GLU A 242 -41.88 39.37 -13.15
CA GLU A 242 -42.60 39.77 -14.36
C GLU A 242 -44.08 39.37 -14.27
N LEU A 243 -44.40 38.17 -13.76
CA LEU A 243 -45.79 37.77 -13.55
C LEU A 243 -46.46 38.59 -12.44
N CYS A 244 -45.76 38.88 -11.33
CA CYS A 244 -46.28 39.76 -10.30
C CYS A 244 -46.57 41.17 -10.85
N GLN A 245 -45.80 41.67 -11.82
CA GLN A 245 -46.10 42.94 -12.51
C GLN A 245 -47.36 42.84 -13.38
N ILE A 246 -47.48 41.76 -14.16
CA ILE A 246 -48.68 41.48 -14.99
C ILE A 246 -49.93 41.39 -14.10
N ALA A 247 -49.80 40.82 -12.90
CA ALA A 247 -50.89 40.63 -11.94
C ALA A 247 -51.00 41.74 -10.88
N TRP A 248 -50.36 42.89 -11.06
CA TRP A 248 -50.42 44.06 -10.15
C TRP A 248 -49.94 43.82 -8.69
N LEU A 249 -49.22 42.72 -8.43
CA LEU A 249 -48.70 42.36 -7.10
C LEU A 249 -47.35 43.03 -6.76
N GLY A 250 -46.73 43.73 -7.71
CA GLY A 250 -45.52 44.53 -7.51
C GLY A 250 -44.28 43.98 -8.22
N ASN A 251 -43.10 44.51 -7.83
CA ASN A 251 -41.84 44.36 -8.58
C ASN A 251 -40.86 43.33 -7.98
N ARG A 252 -41.38 42.27 -7.35
CA ARG A 252 -40.56 41.20 -6.75
C ARG A 252 -41.23 39.86 -6.94
N GLU A 253 -40.42 38.82 -7.03
CA GLU A 253 -40.88 37.43 -6.97
C GLU A 253 -41.62 37.20 -5.65
N GLN A 254 -42.75 36.49 -5.72
CA GLN A 254 -43.60 36.24 -4.56
C GLN A 254 -44.04 34.79 -4.51
N LYS A 255 -44.06 34.26 -3.29
CA LYS A 255 -44.73 33.01 -2.98
C LYS A 255 -46.20 33.32 -2.64
N LEU A 256 -47.12 32.64 -3.29
CA LEU A 256 -48.56 32.81 -3.18
C LEU A 256 -49.21 31.46 -2.88
N SER A 257 -50.27 31.47 -2.08
CA SER A 257 -51.15 30.32 -1.87
C SER A 257 -52.12 30.17 -3.04
N LEU A 258 -52.70 28.97 -3.19
CA LEU A 258 -53.77 28.74 -4.16
C LEU A 258 -54.93 29.71 -4.00
N ASP A 259 -55.30 30.09 -2.77
CA ASP A 259 -56.39 31.02 -2.50
C ASP A 259 -56.07 32.44 -3.00
N GLU A 260 -54.85 32.94 -2.79
CA GLU A 260 -54.42 34.24 -3.32
C GLU A 260 -54.41 34.26 -4.85
N VAL A 261 -53.97 33.17 -5.49
CA VAL A 261 -54.07 33.04 -6.96
C VAL A 261 -55.53 33.00 -7.41
N ARG A 262 -56.41 32.36 -6.62
CA ARG A 262 -57.85 32.28 -6.91
C ARG A 262 -58.58 33.61 -6.79
N GLU A 263 -58.06 34.56 -6.02
CA GLU A 263 -58.63 35.91 -5.96
C GLU A 263 -58.29 36.74 -7.21
N LEU A 264 -57.19 36.41 -7.89
CA LEU A 264 -56.70 37.15 -9.06
C LEU A 264 -57.18 36.59 -10.40
N VAL A 265 -57.60 35.34 -10.46
CA VAL A 265 -58.10 34.71 -11.70
C VAL A 265 -59.62 34.84 -11.76
N HIS A 266 -60.15 35.13 -12.95
CA HIS A 266 -61.60 35.27 -13.14
C HIS A 266 -62.35 33.96 -12.80
N PRO A 267 -63.48 33.99 -12.07
CA PRO A 267 -64.21 32.81 -11.62
C PRO A 267 -64.50 31.75 -12.70
N ASP A 268 -64.94 32.19 -13.88
CA ASP A 268 -65.25 31.31 -15.00
C ASP A 268 -64.02 30.58 -15.57
N ASP A 269 -62.82 31.14 -15.40
CA ASP A 269 -61.61 30.59 -15.99
C ASP A 269 -60.99 29.47 -15.12
N PHE A 270 -61.38 29.34 -13.83
CA PHE A 270 -60.94 28.22 -12.98
C PHE A 270 -61.33 26.85 -13.53
N ILE A 271 -62.55 26.73 -14.06
CA ILE A 271 -63.04 25.48 -14.64
C ILE A 271 -62.18 25.11 -15.85
N ARG A 272 -61.90 26.10 -16.71
CA ARG A 272 -61.07 25.94 -17.90
C ARG A 272 -59.63 25.56 -17.57
N ILE A 273 -59.04 26.18 -16.55
CA ILE A 273 -57.69 25.84 -16.07
C ILE A 273 -57.65 24.40 -15.54
N LYS A 274 -58.65 24.00 -14.73
CA LYS A 274 -58.74 22.64 -14.19
C LYS A 274 -58.91 21.59 -15.28
N GLU A 275 -59.69 21.88 -16.30
CA GLU A 275 -59.86 21.01 -17.47
C GLU A 275 -58.58 20.92 -18.30
N ALA A 276 -57.90 22.05 -18.55
CA ALA A 276 -56.62 22.09 -19.24
C ALA A 276 -55.55 21.27 -18.50
N PHE A 277 -55.49 21.39 -17.17
CA PHE A 277 -54.58 20.59 -16.33
C PHE A 277 -54.87 19.09 -16.44
N ARG A 278 -56.13 18.66 -16.26
CA ARG A 278 -56.52 17.25 -16.38
C ARG A 278 -56.24 16.67 -17.76
N LYS A 279 -56.35 17.49 -18.80
CA LYS A 279 -56.01 17.10 -20.16
C LYS A 279 -54.50 16.97 -20.32
N ALA A 280 -53.72 17.95 -19.87
CA ALA A 280 -52.26 17.93 -19.91
C ALA A 280 -51.69 16.70 -19.17
N GLU A 281 -52.22 16.37 -18.00
CA GLU A 281 -51.82 15.19 -17.21
C GLU A 281 -51.99 13.87 -18.00
N LYS A 282 -52.93 13.82 -18.95
CA LYS A 282 -53.20 12.63 -19.78
C LYS A 282 -52.50 12.67 -21.15
N ASP A 283 -52.39 13.85 -21.75
CA ASP A 283 -52.03 14.05 -23.16
C ASP A 283 -50.61 14.64 -23.34
N GLY A 284 -49.64 14.17 -22.55
CA GLY A 284 -48.23 14.48 -22.76
C GLY A 284 -47.69 15.71 -22.03
N GLY A 285 -48.36 16.17 -20.98
CA GLY A 285 -47.82 17.10 -19.99
C GLY A 285 -47.98 18.58 -20.30
N TYR A 286 -48.47 18.98 -21.47
CA TYR A 286 -48.50 20.40 -21.88
C TYR A 286 -49.91 20.94 -22.12
N ALA A 287 -50.17 22.19 -21.72
CA ALA A 287 -51.37 22.92 -22.11
C ALA A 287 -51.10 24.42 -22.29
N ALA A 288 -51.95 25.05 -23.11
CA ALA A 288 -51.96 26.49 -23.35
C ALA A 288 -53.40 27.01 -23.40
N LEU A 289 -53.66 28.16 -22.78
CA LEU A 289 -54.98 28.77 -22.73
C LEU A 289 -54.93 30.28 -22.48
N ASP A 290 -55.92 30.99 -23.02
CA ASP A 290 -56.16 32.39 -22.73
C ASP A 290 -57.12 32.50 -21.51
N ILE A 291 -56.68 33.14 -20.44
CA ILE A 291 -57.49 33.39 -19.22
C ILE A 291 -57.49 34.87 -18.85
N ARG A 292 -58.36 35.24 -17.93
CA ARG A 292 -58.50 36.62 -17.44
C ARG A 292 -57.98 36.72 -16.00
N LEU A 293 -57.08 37.68 -15.79
CA LEU A 293 -56.77 38.17 -14.47
C LEU A 293 -57.69 39.33 -14.14
N THR A 294 -58.26 39.33 -12.94
CA THR A 294 -59.16 40.36 -12.43
C THR A 294 -58.57 40.95 -11.17
N ARG A 295 -58.40 42.26 -11.16
CA ARG A 295 -57.99 43.00 -9.98
C ARG A 295 -59.22 43.29 -9.11
N PRO A 296 -59.08 43.40 -7.76
CA PRO A 296 -60.22 43.70 -6.88
C PRO A 296 -60.96 45.01 -7.19
N ASP A 297 -60.34 45.96 -7.90
CA ASP A 297 -60.96 47.21 -8.34
C ASP A 297 -61.74 47.08 -9.67
N GLY A 298 -61.76 45.89 -10.27
CA GLY A 298 -62.48 45.57 -11.51
C GLY A 298 -61.64 45.69 -12.79
N GLU A 299 -60.36 46.09 -12.73
CA GLU A 299 -59.47 46.05 -13.88
C GLU A 299 -59.25 44.61 -14.36
N MET A 300 -59.38 44.35 -15.66
CA MET A 300 -59.21 43.03 -16.25
C MET A 300 -58.06 43.01 -17.26
N ARG A 301 -57.20 41.99 -17.19
CA ARG A 301 -56.18 41.69 -18.19
C ARG A 301 -56.41 40.31 -18.79
N TYR A 302 -56.22 40.20 -20.10
CA TYR A 302 -56.15 38.91 -20.77
C TYR A 302 -54.72 38.44 -20.75
N ILE A 303 -54.50 37.23 -20.27
CA ILE A 303 -53.19 36.58 -20.29
C ILE A 303 -53.24 35.31 -21.12
N HIS A 304 -52.15 35.04 -21.83
CA HIS A 304 -51.89 33.76 -22.43
C HIS A 304 -50.98 32.97 -21.50
N GLU A 305 -51.48 31.85 -21.00
CA GLU A 305 -50.72 30.96 -20.14
C GLU A 305 -50.35 29.69 -20.92
N GLN A 306 -49.10 29.25 -20.78
CA GLN A 306 -48.61 27.98 -21.28
C GLN A 306 -47.87 27.27 -20.16
N PHE A 307 -48.19 26.01 -19.89
CA PHE A 307 -47.57 25.27 -18.79
C PHE A 307 -47.30 23.81 -19.14
N GLU A 308 -46.30 23.27 -18.43
CA GLU A 308 -45.94 21.86 -18.43
C GLU A 308 -46.15 21.26 -17.03
N VAL A 309 -46.66 20.03 -16.99
CA VAL A 309 -46.86 19.22 -15.79
C VAL A 309 -45.67 18.29 -15.64
N ILE A 310 -44.94 18.45 -14.53
CA ILE A 310 -43.76 17.67 -14.20
C ILE A 310 -44.19 16.55 -13.26
N SER A 311 -43.96 15.31 -13.69
CA SER A 311 -44.33 14.09 -12.97
C SER A 311 -43.11 13.38 -12.37
N ASP A 312 -43.33 12.62 -11.31
CA ASP A 312 -42.31 11.73 -10.73
C ASP A 312 -42.09 10.46 -11.58
N GLU A 313 -41.14 9.61 -11.15
CA GLU A 313 -40.82 8.33 -11.81
C GLU A 313 -42.02 7.36 -11.89
N ASN A 314 -43.06 7.57 -11.07
CA ASN A 314 -44.28 6.76 -11.05
C ASN A 314 -45.40 7.37 -11.90
N GLY A 315 -45.14 8.48 -12.60
CA GLY A 315 -46.11 9.18 -13.45
C GLY A 315 -47.10 10.05 -12.69
N LYS A 316 -46.88 10.31 -11.39
CA LYS A 316 -47.74 11.20 -10.61
C LYS A 316 -47.28 12.65 -10.78
N ALA A 317 -48.21 13.55 -11.11
CA ALA A 317 -47.92 14.99 -11.20
C ALA A 317 -47.43 15.54 -9.84
N THR A 318 -46.28 16.22 -9.85
CA THR A 318 -45.65 16.80 -8.65
C THR A 318 -45.54 18.31 -8.73
N GLU A 319 -45.32 18.87 -9.92
CA GLU A 319 -45.13 20.29 -10.13
C GLU A 319 -45.76 20.74 -11.46
N ILE A 320 -46.09 22.03 -11.54
CA ILE A 320 -46.43 22.69 -12.81
C ILE A 320 -45.47 23.86 -12.98
N PHE A 321 -44.88 23.99 -14.15
CA PHE A 321 -44.11 25.17 -14.52
C PHE A 321 -44.71 25.79 -15.78
N GLY A 322 -44.88 27.10 -15.79
CA GLY A 322 -45.46 27.77 -16.94
C GLY A 322 -44.99 29.20 -17.13
N THR A 323 -45.32 29.73 -18.30
CA THR A 323 -45.11 31.12 -18.68
C THR A 323 -46.44 31.81 -18.95
N VAL A 324 -46.45 33.12 -18.75
CA VAL A 324 -47.61 33.98 -18.83
C VAL A 324 -47.23 35.23 -19.62
N GLN A 325 -48.00 35.53 -20.65
CA GLN A 325 -47.86 36.74 -21.44
C GLN A 325 -49.12 37.59 -21.33
N ASP A 326 -48.97 38.89 -21.10
CA ASP A 326 -50.10 39.82 -21.25
C ASP A 326 -50.46 39.98 -22.74
N ILE A 327 -51.69 39.60 -23.09
CA ILE A 327 -52.24 39.67 -24.44
C ILE A 327 -53.41 40.65 -24.53
N SER A 328 -53.58 41.53 -23.55
CA SER A 328 -54.71 42.48 -23.49
C SER A 328 -54.75 43.39 -24.71
N THR A 329 -53.61 43.94 -25.12
CA THR A 329 -53.48 44.74 -26.35
C THR A 329 -53.84 43.95 -27.61
N ARG A 330 -53.41 42.68 -27.69
CA ARG A 330 -53.78 41.77 -28.79
C ARG A 330 -55.29 41.54 -28.83
N LYS A 331 -55.92 41.26 -27.68
CA LYS A 331 -57.37 41.02 -27.57
C LYS A 331 -58.19 42.27 -27.90
N GLN A 332 -57.74 43.45 -27.47
CA GLN A 332 -58.38 44.72 -27.83
C GLN A 332 -58.33 44.95 -29.35
N ALA A 333 -57.16 44.77 -29.98
CA ALA A 333 -57.03 44.90 -31.42
C ALA A 333 -57.88 43.87 -32.21
N GLU A 334 -57.95 42.62 -31.75
CA GLU A 334 -58.82 41.58 -32.33
C GLU A 334 -60.31 41.99 -32.25
N GLN A 335 -60.72 42.57 -31.12
CA GLN A 335 -62.10 43.01 -30.90
C GLN A 335 -62.46 44.25 -31.73
N GLU A 336 -61.57 45.24 -31.80
CA GLU A 336 -61.75 46.43 -32.64
C GLU A 336 -61.84 46.04 -34.12
N LEU A 337 -60.97 45.13 -34.58
CA LEU A 337 -61.02 44.61 -35.94
C LEU A 337 -62.33 43.87 -36.22
N ARG A 338 -62.81 43.07 -35.26
CA ARG A 338 -64.09 42.37 -35.39
C ARG A 338 -65.26 43.35 -35.49
N GLN A 339 -65.31 44.36 -34.63
CA GLN A 339 -66.35 45.39 -34.67
C GLN A 339 -66.29 46.20 -35.97
N ALA A 340 -65.10 46.55 -36.44
CA ALA A 340 -64.91 47.24 -37.72
C ALA A 340 -65.39 46.39 -38.90
N LYS A 341 -65.12 45.07 -38.88
CA LYS A 341 -65.58 44.14 -39.92
C LYS A 341 -67.10 43.99 -39.90
N GLU A 342 -67.70 43.79 -38.73
CA GLU A 342 -69.15 43.68 -38.58
C GLU A 342 -69.86 44.98 -39.02
N ALA A 343 -69.33 46.15 -38.64
CA ALA A 343 -69.86 47.44 -39.08
C ALA A 343 -69.75 47.63 -40.61
N ALA A 344 -68.64 47.19 -41.22
CA ALA A 344 -68.46 47.23 -42.68
C ALA A 344 -69.43 46.28 -43.41
N GLU A 345 -69.67 45.07 -42.88
CA GLU A 345 -70.63 44.12 -43.45
C GLU A 345 -72.07 44.65 -43.35
N VAL A 346 -72.46 45.23 -42.22
CA VAL A 346 -73.77 45.87 -42.05
C VAL A 346 -73.93 47.05 -43.02
N ALA A 347 -72.91 47.90 -43.16
CA ALA A 347 -72.93 49.01 -44.12
C ALA A 347 -73.06 48.52 -45.57
N ASN A 348 -72.40 47.41 -45.91
CA ASN A 348 -72.47 46.82 -47.25
C ASN A 348 -73.84 46.16 -47.54
N GLN A 349 -74.43 45.49 -46.55
CA GLN A 349 -75.79 44.94 -46.64
C GLN A 349 -76.84 46.05 -46.75
N ALA A 350 -76.72 47.13 -45.97
CA ALA A 350 -77.60 48.29 -46.05
C ALA A 350 -77.52 49.00 -47.42
N LYS A 351 -76.31 49.12 -47.97
CA LYS A 351 -76.11 49.65 -49.34
C LYS A 351 -76.74 48.75 -50.40
N SER A 352 -76.62 47.44 -50.25
CA SER A 352 -77.19 46.47 -51.19
C SER A 352 -78.73 46.41 -51.14
N THR A 353 -79.33 46.56 -49.95
CA THR A 353 -80.80 46.66 -49.80
C THR A 353 -81.35 47.99 -50.29
N PHE A 354 -80.60 49.09 -50.19
CA PHE A 354 -80.96 50.36 -50.80
C PHE A 354 -80.99 50.28 -52.34
N LEU A 355 -79.99 49.65 -52.95
CA LEU A 355 -79.91 49.49 -54.41
C LEU A 355 -80.92 48.47 -54.99
N ALA A 356 -81.48 47.58 -54.18
CA ALA A 356 -82.48 46.59 -54.62
C ALA A 356 -83.94 47.09 -54.57
N ASN A 357 -84.20 48.27 -53.98
CA ASN A 357 -85.53 48.86 -53.77
C ASN A 357 -85.80 50.12 -54.61
N GLU A 358 -84.96 50.44 -55.60
CA GLU A 358 -85.30 51.44 -56.63
C GLU A 358 -86.14 50.77 -57.75
N PRO A 359 -87.31 51.31 -58.12
CA PRO A 359 -88.22 50.73 -59.13
C PRO A 359 -87.72 50.81 -60.56
#